data_AF-A0A0X3NJM9-F1
#
_entry.id   AF-A0A0X3NJM9-F1
#
_cell.length_a   1.000
_cell.length_b   1.000
_cell.length_c   1.000
_cell.angle_alpha   90.00
_cell.angle_beta   90.00
_cell.angle_gamma   90.00
#
_symmetry.space_group_name_H-M   'P 1'
#
loop_
_entity.id
_entity.type
_entity.pdbx_description
1 polymer ?
#
loop_
_entity_poly.entity_id
_entity_poly.type
_entity_poly.pdbx_seq_one_letter_code
_entity_poly.pdbx_strand_id
1 'polypeptide(L)'
;MSSIKKEAPFQKYASGEKILCFHGPLLYEAKCLDVKVTGDEVQYFVHYQGWNKNWDEWVTDRRMYKYDEAGLRKQKELEKLAKSGKKMKILRKSDLKNQPYPPPELIEKVEKAIRPEESGKGNIIF
;
A
#
# COMPACT_ATOMS: atom_id res chain seq x y z
N MET A 1 -6.66 24.95 32.92
CA MET A 1 -5.80 23.99 32.18
C MET A 1 -6.70 22.99 31.50
N SER A 2 -6.87 23.12 30.19
CA SER A 2 -7.77 22.28 29.40
C SER A 2 -7.09 20.92 29.18
N SER A 3 -7.64 19.85 29.76
CA SER A 3 -7.18 18.48 29.51
C SER A 3 -7.29 18.17 28.02
N ILE A 4 -6.15 18.00 27.36
CA ILE A 4 -6.10 17.46 25.99
C ILE A 4 -6.47 15.98 26.10
N LYS A 5 -7.68 15.63 25.62
CA LYS A 5 -8.05 14.23 25.42
C LYS A 5 -7.13 13.68 24.33
N LYS A 6 -6.22 12.76 24.66
CA LYS A 6 -5.47 12.01 23.66
C LYS A 6 -6.48 11.17 22.89
N GLU A 7 -6.79 11.54 21.65
CA GLU A 7 -7.66 10.75 20.79
C GLU A 7 -6.96 9.44 20.45
N ALA A 8 -7.66 8.31 20.58
CA ALA A 8 -7.10 7.01 20.22
C ALA A 8 -6.78 7.01 18.72
N PRO A 9 -5.65 6.41 18.30
CA PRO A 9 -5.26 6.43 16.91
C PRO A 9 -6.30 5.68 16.06
N PHE A 10 -6.64 6.27 14.92
CA PHE A 10 -7.69 5.75 14.04
C PHE A 10 -7.27 4.40 13.44
N GLN A 11 -7.97 3.34 13.85
CA GLN A 11 -7.84 2.02 13.26
C GLN A 11 -8.50 2.00 11.87
N LYS A 12 -7.70 1.77 10.83
CA LYS A 12 -8.13 1.83 9.43
C LYS A 12 -8.66 0.49 8.90
N TYR A 13 -8.18 -0.62 9.45
CA TYR A 13 -8.52 -1.99 9.05
C TYR A 13 -8.89 -2.85 10.25
N ALA A 14 -9.73 -3.86 10.05
CA ALA A 14 -10.14 -4.79 11.11
C ALA A 14 -9.44 -6.14 11.01
N SER A 15 -9.27 -6.82 12.14
CA SER A 15 -8.88 -8.24 12.17
C SER A 15 -9.92 -9.08 11.41
N GLY A 16 -9.46 -9.95 10.52
CA GLY A 16 -10.27 -10.74 9.61
C GLY A 16 -10.51 -10.09 8.25
N GLU A 17 -10.22 -8.79 8.07
CA GLU A 17 -10.47 -8.06 6.83
C GLU A 17 -9.50 -8.50 5.71
N LYS A 18 -10.03 -8.67 4.50
CA LYS A 18 -9.23 -8.85 3.29
C LYS A 18 -8.68 -7.49 2.85
N ILE A 19 -7.38 -7.42 2.65
CA ILE A 19 -6.64 -6.21 2.29
C ILE A 19 -5.64 -6.49 1.19
N LEU A 20 -5.10 -5.42 0.60
CA LEU A 20 -3.94 -5.48 -0.28
C LEU A 20 -2.74 -4.95 0.50
N CYS A 21 -1.65 -5.72 0.57
CA CYS A 21 -0.45 -5.33 1.30
C CYS A 21 0.76 -5.29 0.37
N PHE A 22 1.58 -4.26 0.52
CA PHE A 22 2.86 -4.18 -0.17
C PHE A 22 3.85 -5.20 0.41
N HIS A 23 4.49 -5.94 -0.48
CA HIS A 23 5.72 -6.68 -0.19
C HIS A 23 6.72 -6.40 -1.33
N GLY A 24 7.80 -5.68 -1.04
CA GLY A 24 8.60 -5.03 -2.08
C GLY A 24 7.77 -4.05 -2.94
N PRO A 25 7.89 -4.06 -4.28
CA PRO A 25 7.26 -3.10 -5.18
C PRO A 25 5.81 -3.44 -5.52
N LEU A 26 5.29 -4.62 -5.17
CA LEU A 26 3.98 -5.08 -5.61
C LEU A 26 2.98 -5.16 -4.45
N LEU A 27 1.71 -4.99 -4.78
CA LEU A 27 0.59 -5.26 -3.89
C LEU A 27 0.16 -6.71 -4.03
N TYR A 28 0.09 -7.40 -2.91
CA TYR A 28 -0.39 -8.76 -2.80
C TYR A 28 -1.69 -8.79 -2.01
N GLU A 29 -2.55 -9.77 -2.35
CA GLU A 29 -3.71 -10.07 -1.53
C GLU A 29 -3.25 -10.63 -0.17
N ALA A 30 -3.80 -10.08 0.89
CA ALA A 30 -3.48 -10.46 2.25
C ALA A 30 -4.72 -10.38 3.14
N LYS A 31 -4.62 -10.97 4.33
CA LYS A 31 -5.61 -10.90 5.39
C LYS A 31 -5.00 -10.23 6.60
N CYS A 32 -5.68 -9.23 7.14
CA CYS A 32 -5.37 -8.70 8.46
C CYS A 32 -5.75 -9.77 9.48
N LEU A 33 -4.78 -10.33 10.20
CA LEU A 33 -5.03 -11.32 11.25
C LEU A 33 -5.29 -10.65 12.60
N ASP A 34 -4.54 -9.60 12.91
CA ASP A 34 -4.61 -8.93 14.22
C ASP A 34 -4.29 -7.44 14.09
N VAL A 35 -4.71 -6.64 15.08
CA VAL A 35 -4.47 -5.20 15.14
C VAL A 35 -3.94 -4.85 16.52
N LYS A 36 -2.79 -4.18 16.55
CA LYS A 36 -2.12 -3.75 17.77
C LYS A 36 -1.95 -2.23 17.75
N VAL A 37 -2.42 -1.59 18.80
CA VAL A 37 -2.22 -0.15 19.02
C VAL A 37 -1.12 0.04 20.05
N THR A 38 -0.04 0.72 19.67
CA THR A 38 1.09 1.03 20.56
C THR A 38 1.30 2.55 20.60
N GLY A 39 0.86 3.18 21.68
CA GLY A 39 0.89 4.64 21.80
C GLY A 39 -0.01 5.29 20.75
N ASP A 40 0.60 6.03 19.82
CA ASP A 40 -0.10 6.74 18.74
C ASP A 40 0.03 5.99 17.39
N GLU A 41 0.67 4.81 17.35
CA GLU A 41 0.84 3.99 16.15
C GLU A 41 -0.08 2.76 16.14
N VAL A 42 -0.65 2.46 14.97
CA VAL A 42 -1.44 1.24 14.73
C VAL A 42 -0.66 0.30 13.82
N GLN A 43 -0.44 -0.91 14.29
CA GLN A 43 0.19 -1.99 13.55
C GLN A 43 -0.84 -3.09 13.27
N TYR A 44 -0.67 -3.76 12.14
CA TYR A 44 -1.54 -4.80 11.65
C TYR A 44 -0.70 -6.05 11.38
N PHE A 45 -1.09 -7.19 11.94
CA PHE A 45 -0.45 -8.46 11.63
C PHE A 45 -1.08 -9.00 10.36
N VAL A 46 -0.28 -9.17 9.31
CA VAL A 46 -0.77 -9.53 7.98
C VAL A 46 -0.29 -10.91 7.56
N HIS A 47 -1.18 -11.67 6.93
CA HIS A 47 -0.87 -12.93 6.27
C HIS A 47 -1.12 -12.80 4.77
N TYR A 48 -0.11 -13.13 3.96
CA TYR A 48 -0.21 -13.05 2.49
C TYR A 48 -0.86 -14.31 1.92
N GLN A 49 -1.87 -14.12 1.07
CA GLN A 49 -2.65 -15.22 0.51
C GLN A 49 -1.76 -16.12 -0.36
N GLY A 50 -1.68 -17.41 -0.01
CA GLY A 50 -0.89 -18.40 -0.74
C GLY A 50 0.61 -18.40 -0.40
N TRP A 51 1.03 -17.63 0.61
CA TRP A 51 2.42 -17.59 1.09
C TRP A 51 2.56 -18.41 2.38
N ASN A 52 3.79 -18.81 2.70
CA ASN A 52 4.08 -19.50 3.95
C ASN A 52 3.94 -18.54 5.14
N LYS A 53 3.43 -19.03 6.29
CA LYS A 53 3.27 -18.27 7.55
C LYS A 53 4.57 -17.61 8.06
N ASN A 54 5.74 -18.11 7.66
CA ASN A 54 7.02 -17.46 7.99
C ASN A 54 7.18 -16.07 7.37
N TRP A 55 6.29 -15.69 6.43
CA TRP A 55 6.22 -14.34 5.86
C TRP A 55 5.22 -13.43 6.57
N ASP A 56 4.50 -13.94 7.58
CA ASP A 56 3.56 -13.14 8.35
C ASP A 56 4.33 -12.11 9.16
N GLU A 57 3.91 -10.86 9.09
CA GLU A 57 4.66 -9.72 9.64
C GLU A 57 3.71 -8.64 10.20
N TRP A 58 4.23 -7.84 11.12
CA TRP A 58 3.55 -6.63 11.57
C TRP A 58 3.88 -5.46 10.64
N VAL A 59 2.86 -4.83 10.09
CA VAL A 59 2.98 -3.68 9.19
C VAL A 59 2.16 -2.50 9.68
N THR A 60 2.43 -1.31 9.15
CA THR A 60 1.60 -0.12 9.38
C THR A 60 0.61 0.08 8.23
N ASP A 61 -0.38 0.93 8.44
CA ASP A 61 -1.41 1.26 7.45
C ASP A 61 -0.84 1.80 6.12
N ARG A 62 0.37 2.38 6.15
CA ARG A 62 1.07 2.89 4.95
C ARG A 62 1.35 1.81 3.90
N ARG A 63 1.50 0.56 4.31
CA ARG A 63 1.73 -0.59 3.41
C ARG A 63 0.45 -1.22 2.90
N MET A 64 -0.69 -0.83 3.45
CA MET A 64 -1.95 -1.52 3.25
C MET A 64 -2.93 -0.66 2.47
N TYR A 65 -3.71 -1.30 1.62
CA TYR A 65 -4.84 -0.74 0.89
C TYR A 65 -6.07 -1.60 1.14
N LYS A 66 -7.25 -0.98 1.06
CA LYS A 66 -8.50 -1.72 1.05
C LYS A 66 -8.56 -2.61 -0.18
N TYR A 67 -9.20 -3.76 -0.02
CA TYR A 67 -9.57 -4.61 -1.13
C TYR A 67 -10.82 -4.04 -1.82
N ASP A 68 -10.64 -2.94 -2.52
CA ASP A 68 -11.67 -2.23 -3.28
C ASP A 68 -11.19 -1.97 -4.72
N GLU A 69 -12.04 -1.35 -5.55
CA GLU A 69 -11.72 -1.07 -6.96
C GLU A 69 -10.45 -0.21 -7.12
N ALA A 70 -10.24 0.76 -6.22
CA ALA A 70 -9.08 1.64 -6.27
C ALA A 70 -7.79 0.89 -5.92
N GLY A 71 -7.83 0.04 -4.89
CA GLY A 71 -6.73 -0.85 -4.50
C GLY A 71 -6.39 -1.85 -5.61
N LEU A 72 -7.40 -2.49 -6.20
CA LEU A 72 -7.21 -3.45 -7.29
C LEU A 72 -6.67 -2.78 -8.57
N ARG A 73 -7.14 -1.57 -8.89
CA ARG A 73 -6.58 -0.77 -9.99
C ARG A 73 -5.10 -0.45 -9.75
N LYS A 74 -4.74 -0.09 -8.52
CA LYS A 74 -3.34 0.16 -8.13
C LYS A 74 -2.48 -1.10 -8.28
N GLN A 75 -2.97 -2.24 -7.81
CA GLN A 75 -2.31 -3.53 -7.98
C GLN A 75 -2.06 -3.85 -9.46
N LYS A 76 -3.07 -3.70 -10.32
CA LYS A 76 -2.98 -3.98 -11.75
C LYS A 76 -1.95 -3.08 -12.45
N GLU A 77 -1.92 -1.79 -12.14
CA GLU A 77 -0.93 -0.87 -12.71
C GLU A 77 0.49 -1.18 -12.25
N LEU A 78 0.68 -1.57 -10.98
CA LEU A 78 1.96 -2.04 -10.45
C LEU A 78 2.46 -3.29 -11.20
N GLU A 79 1.60 -4.28 -11.40
CA GLU A 79 1.94 -5.50 -12.16
C GLU A 79 2.27 -5.20 -13.61
N LYS A 80 1.53 -4.28 -14.25
CA LYS A 80 1.78 -3.84 -15.63
C LYS A 80 3.13 -3.14 -15.74
N LEU A 81 3.47 -2.27 -14.78
CA LEU A 81 4.77 -1.62 -14.72
C LEU A 81 5.90 -2.64 -14.54
N ALA A 82 5.73 -3.62 -13.66
CA ALA A 82 6.70 -4.70 -13.45
C ALA A 82 6.93 -5.55 -14.71
N LYS A 83 5.86 -5.87 -15.45
CA LYS A 83 5.92 -6.62 -16.73
C LYS A 83 6.53 -5.81 -17.88
N SER A 84 6.34 -4.49 -17.88
CA SER A 84 6.75 -3.62 -19.00
C SER A 84 8.26 -3.42 -19.17
N GLY A 85 9.10 -3.96 -18.27
CA GLY A 85 10.57 -3.91 -18.36
C GLY A 85 11.20 -2.51 -18.29
N LYS A 86 10.40 -1.43 -18.35
CA LYS A 86 10.82 -0.03 -18.22
C LYS A 86 11.23 0.27 -16.77
N LYS A 87 12.45 -0.15 -16.44
CA LYS A 87 13.23 0.22 -15.25
C LYS A 87 12.52 -0.08 -13.91
N MET A 88 12.43 -1.37 -13.56
CA MET A 88 12.50 -1.77 -12.15
C MET A 88 13.95 -2.11 -11.75
N LYS A 89 14.94 -1.52 -12.44
CA LYS A 89 16.37 -1.57 -12.06
C LYS A 89 16.64 -0.94 -10.68
N ILE A 90 15.64 -0.30 -10.08
CA ILE A 90 15.71 0.37 -8.78
C ILE A 90 15.77 -0.65 -7.62
N LEU A 91 15.42 -1.93 -7.83
CA LEU A 91 15.49 -2.95 -6.78
C LEU A 91 16.04 -4.26 -7.33
N ARG A 92 17.19 -4.72 -6.80
CA ARG A 92 17.67 -6.07 -7.11
C ARG A 92 16.76 -7.07 -6.38
N LYS A 93 16.67 -8.29 -6.92
CA LYS A 93 15.84 -9.36 -6.35
C LYS A 93 16.19 -9.70 -4.89
N SER A 94 17.43 -9.42 -4.48
CA SER A 94 17.91 -9.49 -3.10
C SER A 94 17.33 -8.42 -2.19
N ASP A 95 17.14 -7.20 -2.71
CA ASP A 95 16.65 -6.04 -1.95
C ASP A 95 15.15 -6.17 -1.69
N LEU A 96 14.42 -6.81 -2.61
CA LEU A 96 12.99 -7.12 -2.48
C LEU A 96 12.64 -7.92 -1.21
N LYS A 97 13.54 -8.81 -0.75
CA LYS A 97 13.31 -9.63 0.44
C LYS A 97 13.44 -8.85 1.75
N ASN A 98 14.22 -7.77 1.75
CA ASN A 98 14.52 -6.98 2.94
C ASN A 98 13.86 -5.61 2.92
N GLN A 99 13.08 -5.30 1.88
CA GLN A 99 12.46 -4.00 1.72
C GLN A 99 11.00 -4.04 2.19
N PRO A 100 10.71 -3.47 3.37
CA PRO A 100 9.34 -3.41 3.88
C PRO A 100 8.45 -2.46 3.06
N TYR A 101 9.00 -1.50 2.32
CA TYR A 101 8.18 -0.50 1.60
C TYR A 101 8.68 -0.25 0.18
N PRO A 102 7.80 -0.18 -0.83
CA PRO A 102 8.21 0.21 -2.18
C PRO A 102 8.97 1.55 -2.16
N PRO A 103 10.00 1.73 -3.00
CA PRO A 103 10.68 3.01 -3.17
C PRO A 103 9.68 4.12 -3.45
N PRO A 104 9.84 5.32 -2.84
CA PRO A 104 8.95 6.46 -3.07
C PRO A 104 8.74 6.78 -4.55
N GLU A 105 9.77 6.62 -5.37
CA GLU A 105 9.71 6.82 -6.83
C GLU A 105 8.67 5.91 -7.52
N LEU A 106 8.52 4.67 -7.06
CA LEU A 106 7.53 3.74 -7.61
C LEU A 106 6.12 4.15 -7.20
N ILE A 107 5.95 4.58 -5.94
CA ILE A 107 4.66 5.06 -5.44
C ILE A 107 4.22 6.28 -6.23
N GLU A 108 5.09 7.28 -6.40
CA GLU A 108 4.76 8.49 -7.16
C GLU A 108 4.39 8.16 -8.62
N LYS A 109 5.12 7.24 -9.25
CA LYS A 109 4.84 6.84 -10.64
C LYS A 109 3.48 6.15 -10.77
N VAL A 110 3.13 5.32 -9.79
CA VAL A 110 1.85 4.62 -9.73
C VAL A 110 0.72 5.59 -9.43
N GLU A 111 0.93 6.55 -8.52
CA GLU A 111 -0.04 7.62 -8.26
C GLU A 111 -0.26 8.51 -9.48
N LYS A 112 0.80 8.87 -10.21
CA LYS A 112 0.69 9.58 -11.50
C LYS A 112 -0.06 8.77 -12.56
N ALA A 113 0.10 7.44 -12.59
CA ALA A 113 -0.63 6.57 -13.52
C ALA A 113 -2.10 6.37 -13.14
N ILE A 114 -2.43 6.45 -11.84
CA ILE A 114 -3.80 6.28 -11.33
C ILE A 114 -4.56 7.60 -11.35
N ARG A 115 -3.89 8.75 -11.22
CA ARG A 115 -4.51 10.07 -11.35
C ARG A 115 -5.28 10.11 -12.68
N PRO A 116 -6.57 10.46 -12.66
CA PRO A 116 -7.25 10.80 -13.90
C PRO A 116 -6.44 11.94 -14.52
N GLU A 117 -6.06 11.78 -15.78
CA GLU A 117 -5.63 12.93 -16.55
C GLU A 117 -6.76 13.94 -16.42
N GLU A 118 -6.49 15.10 -15.81
CA GLU A 118 -7.39 16.25 -15.90
C GLU A 118 -7.51 16.53 -17.39
N SER A 119 -8.59 15.99 -17.97
CA SER A 119 -8.96 16.15 -19.37
C SER A 119 -8.89 17.63 -19.69
N GLY A 120 -7.91 17.99 -20.53
CA GLY A 120 -7.89 19.27 -21.19
C GLY A 120 -9.23 19.49 -21.90
N LYS A 121 -10.06 20.36 -21.33
CA LYS A 121 -11.21 20.97 -21.99
C LYS A 121 -11.23 22.46 -21.66
N GLY A 122 -10.62 23.22 -22.56
CA GLY A 122 -11.11 24.49 -23.09
C GLY A 122 -11.45 25.61 -22.11
N ASN A 123 -10.67 26.68 -22.17
CA ASN A 123 -11.25 27.96 -22.56
C ASN A 123 -10.18 28.82 -23.26
N ILE A 124 -10.12 28.68 -24.58
CA ILE A 124 -9.68 29.79 -25.44
C ILE A 124 -10.97 30.58 -25.67
N ILE A 125 -11.06 31.77 -25.09
CA ILE A 125 -12.00 32.79 -25.51
C ILE A 125 -11.18 34.05 -25.80
N PHE A 126 -11.43 34.58 -26.99
CA PHE A 126 -10.73 35.65 -27.70
C PHE A 126 -10.78 36.98 -26.95
#